data_AF-K1U9I3-F1
#
_entry.id   AF-K1U9I3-F1
#
_cell.length_a   1.000
_cell.length_b   1.000
_cell.length_c   1.000
_cell.angle_alpha   90.00
_cell.angle_beta   90.00
_cell.angle_gamma   90.00
#
_symmetry.space_group_name_H-M   'P 1'
#
loop_
_entity.id
_entity.type
_entity.pdbx_description
1 polymer ?
#
loop_
_entity_poly.entity_id
_entity_poly.type
_entity_poly.pdbx_seq_one_letter_code
_entity_poly.pdbx_strand_id
1 'polypeptide(L)'
;FPQVTGIMVGEGEVTFREVLEQYLREAETAGQSEQQPESDSTEHQVADRRGTVAGKSMVERFGQIPGLCLASGYTAPRDLTDLTTLPFLYEDMEPFTNRIIYYETSRGCPYRCSYCLSSIDKKVRLRDISVVKRELQFFLDQNVKQVKFIDRTFNCDHKHAMEIWRYIYEHDNGVTNFHFEISADILREE
;
A
#
# COMPACT_ATOMS: atom_id res chain seq x y z
N PHE A 1 4.17 17.69 22.16
CA PHE A 1 4.89 17.11 21.00
C PHE A 1 4.24 15.78 20.66
N PRO A 2 3.87 15.50 19.40
CA PRO A 2 3.39 14.19 19.02
C PRO A 2 4.51 13.18 19.34
N GLN A 3 4.22 12.20 20.19
CA GLN A 3 5.15 11.12 20.48
C GLN A 3 5.11 10.15 19.29
N VAL A 4 6.24 9.94 18.62
CA VAL A 4 6.37 8.96 17.54
C VAL A 4 6.68 7.62 18.18
N THR A 5 5.77 6.68 18.02
CA THR A 5 5.85 5.32 18.56
C THR A 5 6.80 4.42 17.76
N GLY A 6 6.83 4.61 16.45
CA GLY A 6 7.67 3.88 15.49
C GLY A 6 7.40 4.36 14.06
N ILE A 7 8.25 3.95 13.13
CA ILE A 7 8.15 4.30 11.70
C ILE A 7 8.08 3.01 10.89
N MET A 8 7.12 2.91 9.96
CA MET A 8 7.12 1.84 8.95
C MET A 8 8.15 2.16 7.88
N VAL A 9 9.01 1.20 7.57
CA VAL A 9 10.14 1.36 6.66
C VAL A 9 9.90 0.54 5.40
N GLY A 10 10.01 1.17 4.25
CA GLY A 10 9.74 0.54 2.95
C GLY A 10 8.26 0.56 2.60
N GLU A 11 7.78 -0.54 2.02
CA GLU A 11 6.37 -0.71 1.65
C GLU A 11 5.54 -1.12 2.86
N GLY A 12 4.47 -0.35 3.11
CA GLY A 12 3.75 -0.40 4.38
C GLY A 12 2.60 -1.38 4.45
N GLU A 13 2.14 -1.95 3.35
CA GLU A 13 0.86 -2.67 3.29
C GLU A 13 0.80 -3.86 4.24
N VAL A 14 1.78 -4.76 4.17
CA VAL A 14 1.85 -5.95 5.03
C VAL A 14 2.19 -5.57 6.47
N THR A 15 3.11 -4.63 6.66
CA THR A 15 3.49 -4.13 8.00
C THR A 15 2.34 -3.49 8.72
N PHE A 16 1.57 -2.65 8.02
CA PHE A 16 0.41 -2.00 8.57
C PHE A 16 -0.65 -3.02 8.98
N ARG A 17 -0.91 -4.03 8.15
CA ARG A 17 -1.83 -5.13 8.47
C ARG A 17 -1.41 -5.85 9.76
N GLU A 18 -0.14 -6.24 9.88
CA GLU A 18 0.36 -6.97 11.06
C GLU A 18 0.36 -6.11 12.33
N VAL A 19 0.65 -4.80 12.20
CA VAL A 19 0.53 -3.85 13.31
C VAL A 19 -0.93 -3.73 13.75
N LEU A 20 -1.87 -3.64 12.81
CA LEU A 20 -3.30 -3.58 13.11
C LEU A 20 -3.79 -4.87 13.78
N GLU A 21 -3.39 -6.03 13.27
CA GLU A 21 -3.68 -7.34 13.89
C GLU A 21 -3.16 -7.41 15.33
N GLN A 22 -1.98 -6.84 15.60
CA GLN A 22 -1.45 -6.77 16.95
C GLN A 22 -2.32 -5.92 17.87
N TYR A 23 -2.79 -4.75 17.41
CA TYR A 23 -3.72 -3.93 18.17
C TYR A 23 -5.06 -4.64 18.42
N LEU A 24 -5.58 -5.37 17.43
CA LEU A 24 -6.82 -6.13 17.57
C LEU A 24 -6.68 -7.26 18.61
N ARG A 25 -5.59 -8.04 18.56
CA ARG A 25 -5.29 -9.08 19.57
C ARG A 25 -5.21 -8.51 20.98
N GLU A 26 -4.58 -7.34 21.13
CA GLU A 26 -4.48 -6.65 22.42
C GLU A 26 -5.85 -6.19 22.93
N ALA A 27 -6.73 -5.69 22.05
CA ALA A 27 -8.08 -5.27 22.40
C ALA A 27 -8.98 -6.46 22.80
N GLU A 28 -8.88 -7.58 22.08
CA GLU A 28 -9.63 -8.82 22.40
C GLU A 28 -9.22 -9.40 23.75
N THR A 29 -7.91 -9.41 24.04
CA THR A 29 -7.39 -9.92 25.33
C THR A 29 -7.87 -9.05 26.49
N ALA A 30 -7.92 -7.72 26.31
CA ALA A 30 -8.43 -6.79 27.31
C ALA A 30 -9.94 -6.95 27.56
N GLY A 31 -10.74 -7.14 26.51
CA GLY A 31 -12.19 -7.38 26.61
C GLY A 31 -12.56 -8.73 27.24
N GLN A 32 -11.70 -9.75 27.13
CA GLN A 32 -11.89 -11.03 27.81
C GLN A 32 -11.57 -10.98 29.30
N SER A 33 -10.60 -10.14 29.73
CA SER A 33 -10.31 -9.92 31.14
C SER A 33 -11.41 -9.17 31.90
N GLU A 34 -12.28 -8.43 31.22
CA GLU A 34 -13.43 -7.74 31.84
C GLU A 34 -14.66 -8.65 32.06
N GLN A 35 -14.65 -9.90 31.58
CA GLN A 35 -15.75 -10.86 31.74
C GLN A 35 -15.61 -11.83 32.92
N GLN A 36 -14.59 -11.67 33.77
CA GLN A 36 -14.55 -12.34 35.07
C GLN A 36 -15.21 -11.45 36.15
N PRO A 37 -16.26 -11.91 36.85
CA PRO A 37 -16.84 -11.14 37.93
C PRO A 37 -15.98 -11.33 39.18
N GLU A 38 -15.14 -10.35 39.51
CA GLU A 38 -14.66 -10.21 40.88
C GLU A 38 -14.83 -8.78 41.40
N SER A 39 -15.16 -8.78 42.68
CA SER A 39 -15.78 -7.74 43.50
C SER A 39 -14.94 -6.48 43.69
N ASP A 40 -15.66 -5.36 43.57
CA ASP A 40 -15.63 -4.20 44.46
C ASP A 40 -14.25 -3.81 45.03
N SER A 41 -13.49 -3.02 44.27
CA SER A 41 -12.76 -1.89 44.83
C SER A 41 -12.39 -0.88 43.74
N THR A 42 -12.82 0.35 43.97
CA THR A 42 -12.70 1.50 43.10
C THR A 42 -11.24 1.94 42.97
N GLU A 43 -10.58 1.59 41.87
CA GLU A 43 -9.37 2.28 41.42
C GLU A 43 -9.51 2.72 39.96
N HIS A 44 -9.52 4.04 39.79
CA HIS A 44 -9.49 4.72 38.50
C HIS A 44 -8.27 4.26 37.69
N GLN A 45 -8.48 3.42 36.67
CA GLN A 45 -7.48 3.19 35.64
C GLN A 45 -7.46 4.39 34.67
N VAL A 46 -6.73 5.43 35.06
CA VAL A 46 -6.30 6.48 34.14
C VAL A 46 -5.20 5.89 33.28
N ALA A 47 -5.48 5.69 31.99
CA ALA A 47 -4.51 5.25 30.99
C ALA A 47 -3.23 6.13 31.06
N ASP A 48 -2.10 5.52 31.41
CA ASP A 48 -0.82 6.23 31.50
C ASP A 48 -0.42 6.75 30.10
N ARG A 49 0.01 8.00 30.07
CA ARG A 49 0.36 8.80 28.88
C ARG A 49 1.66 8.34 28.20
N ARG A 50 2.02 7.06 28.31
CA ARG A 50 3.29 6.45 27.87
C ARG A 50 3.14 5.27 26.90
N GLY A 51 1.92 4.95 26.44
CA GLY A 51 1.75 3.94 25.39
C GLY A 51 1.89 2.48 25.86
N THR A 52 1.65 2.23 27.16
CA THR A 52 1.49 0.88 27.71
C THR A 52 0.01 0.57 27.86
N VAL A 53 -0.57 -0.12 26.89
CA VAL A 53 -1.76 -0.94 27.14
C VAL A 53 -1.20 -2.31 27.53
N ALA A 54 -1.44 -2.75 28.76
CA ALA A 54 -0.98 -4.01 29.37
C ALA A 54 0.48 -4.11 29.89
N GLY A 55 1.20 -3.01 30.13
CA GLY A 55 2.53 -3.04 30.79
C GLY A 55 3.69 -3.65 29.97
N LYS A 56 3.44 -4.04 28.72
CA LYS A 56 4.46 -4.52 27.78
C LYS A 56 5.20 -3.35 27.13
N SER A 57 6.51 -3.46 27.04
CA SER A 57 7.37 -2.55 26.28
C SER A 57 7.03 -2.56 24.78
N MET A 58 7.40 -1.50 24.09
CA MET A 58 7.22 -1.38 22.64
C MET A 58 7.88 -2.51 21.84
N VAL A 59 9.02 -3.00 22.32
CA VAL A 59 9.76 -4.12 21.72
C VAL A 59 8.98 -5.41 21.85
N GLU A 60 8.37 -5.66 23.00
CA GLU A 60 7.56 -6.86 23.22
C GLU A 60 6.29 -6.87 22.38
N ARG A 61 5.73 -5.68 22.09
CA ARG A 61 4.50 -5.54 21.31
C ARG A 61 4.73 -5.69 19.81
N PHE A 62 5.73 -5.00 19.27
CA PHE A 62 5.91 -4.88 17.81
C PHE A 62 7.26 -5.38 17.30
N GLY A 63 8.18 -5.81 18.18
CA GLY A 63 9.55 -6.16 17.79
C GLY A 63 9.66 -7.35 16.83
N GLN A 64 8.64 -8.20 16.76
CA GLN A 64 8.57 -9.34 15.84
C GLN A 64 7.99 -8.97 14.46
N ILE A 65 7.46 -7.76 14.29
CA ILE A 65 6.87 -7.30 13.03
C ILE A 65 7.99 -6.72 12.16
N PRO A 66 8.31 -7.32 11.00
CA PRO A 66 9.31 -6.80 10.08
C PRO A 66 8.94 -5.43 9.49
N GLY A 67 9.95 -4.65 9.11
CA GLY A 67 9.75 -3.35 8.45
C GLY A 67 9.39 -2.20 9.39
N LEU A 68 9.82 -2.24 10.65
CA LEU A 68 9.63 -1.17 11.63
C LEU A 68 10.97 -0.59 12.10
N CYS A 69 10.99 0.72 12.32
CA CYS A 69 12.00 1.42 13.11
C CYS A 69 11.36 1.88 14.42
N LEU A 70 11.71 1.22 15.51
CA LEU A 70 11.27 1.55 16.87
C LEU A 70 12.35 2.37 17.58
N ALA A 71 12.03 2.93 18.74
CA ALA A 71 13.03 3.64 19.57
C ALA A 71 14.22 2.75 19.98
N SER A 72 14.01 1.43 20.03
CA SER A 72 15.04 0.43 20.31
C SER A 72 15.89 0.04 19.10
N GLY A 73 15.56 0.52 17.90
CA GLY A 73 16.21 0.16 16.64
C GLY A 73 15.26 -0.46 15.62
N TYR A 74 15.84 -0.97 14.53
CA TYR A 74 15.11 -1.61 13.44
C TYR A 74 14.71 -3.05 13.78
N THR A 75 13.51 -3.45 13.35
CA THR A 75 13.11 -4.87 13.31
C THR A 75 13.68 -5.54 12.06
N ALA A 76 13.38 -6.83 11.87
CA ALA A 76 13.81 -7.56 10.67
C ALA A 76 13.40 -6.80 9.38
N PRO A 77 14.23 -6.82 8.32
CA PRO A 77 13.86 -6.23 7.05
C PRO A 77 12.65 -6.94 6.46
N ARG A 78 11.85 -6.20 5.69
CA ARG A 78 10.69 -6.71 4.98
C ARG A 78 10.99 -6.81 3.49
N ASP A 79 10.62 -7.94 2.91
CA ASP A 79 10.63 -8.11 1.47
C ASP A 79 9.59 -7.21 0.80
N LEU A 80 9.86 -6.86 -0.46
CA LEU A 80 8.98 -6.06 -1.28
C LEU A 80 7.66 -6.80 -1.55
N THR A 81 6.55 -6.07 -1.51
CA THR A 81 5.19 -6.61 -1.67
C THR A 81 4.99 -7.17 -3.09
N ASP A 82 4.35 -8.34 -3.23
CA ASP A 82 3.86 -8.73 -4.55
C ASP A 82 2.65 -7.87 -4.91
N LEU A 83 2.82 -7.00 -5.90
CA LEU A 83 1.78 -6.12 -6.39
C LEU A 83 0.50 -6.90 -6.68
N THR A 84 0.59 -8.09 -7.28
CA THR A 84 -0.55 -8.91 -7.69
C THR A 84 -1.46 -9.32 -6.53
N THR A 85 -0.92 -9.35 -5.30
CA THR A 85 -1.69 -9.69 -4.09
C THR A 85 -2.49 -8.50 -3.53
N LEU A 86 -2.21 -7.28 -4.00
CA LEU A 86 -2.94 -6.10 -3.55
C LEU A 86 -4.37 -6.10 -4.08
N PRO A 87 -5.36 -5.78 -3.23
CA PRO A 87 -6.77 -5.77 -3.61
C PRO A 87 -7.08 -4.64 -4.58
N PHE A 88 -8.12 -4.84 -5.40
CA PHE A 88 -8.67 -3.78 -6.24
C PHE A 88 -9.58 -2.88 -5.38
N LEU A 89 -9.18 -1.63 -5.18
CA LEU A 89 -9.86 -0.71 -4.24
C LEU A 89 -11.00 0.09 -4.87
N TYR A 90 -11.30 -0.15 -6.14
CA TYR A 90 -12.26 0.64 -6.93
C TYR A 90 -13.55 -0.11 -7.25
N GLU A 91 -13.85 -1.21 -6.55
CA GLU A 91 -15.09 -1.98 -6.76
C GLU A 91 -16.37 -1.14 -6.61
N ASP A 92 -16.33 -0.11 -5.76
CA ASP A 92 -17.37 0.92 -5.65
C ASP A 92 -16.84 2.28 -6.12
N MET A 93 -17.48 2.83 -7.15
CA MET A 93 -17.10 4.11 -7.77
C MET A 93 -17.83 5.31 -7.17
N GLU A 94 -18.85 5.12 -6.32
CA GLU A 94 -19.64 6.21 -5.73
C GLU A 94 -18.75 7.25 -5.01
N PRO A 95 -17.79 6.86 -4.16
CA PRO A 95 -16.93 7.80 -3.43
C PRO A 95 -15.98 8.59 -4.36
N PHE A 96 -15.78 8.10 -5.59
CA PHE A 96 -14.83 8.64 -6.56
C PHE A 96 -15.49 9.49 -7.65
N THR A 97 -16.77 9.83 -7.48
CA THR A 97 -17.50 10.72 -8.41
C THR A 97 -16.72 12.02 -8.63
N ASN A 98 -16.45 12.37 -9.89
CA ASN A 98 -15.66 13.54 -10.30
C ASN A 98 -14.21 13.58 -9.75
N ARG A 99 -13.61 12.42 -9.45
CA ARG A 99 -12.20 12.29 -9.06
C ARG A 99 -11.36 11.69 -10.19
N ILE A 100 -10.07 11.99 -10.18
CA ILE A 100 -9.07 11.26 -10.97
C ILE A 100 -8.74 9.99 -10.21
N ILE A 101 -8.81 8.85 -10.90
CA ILE A 101 -8.43 7.55 -10.32
C ILE A 101 -6.93 7.37 -10.48
N TYR A 102 -6.25 6.96 -9.41
CA TYR A 102 -4.84 6.58 -9.48
C TYR A 102 -4.71 5.08 -9.59
N TYR A 103 -3.87 4.63 -10.51
CA TYR A 103 -3.74 3.22 -10.77
C TYR A 103 -2.27 2.87 -10.97
N GLU A 104 -1.86 1.72 -10.46
CA GLU A 104 -0.46 1.31 -10.43
C GLU A 104 -0.35 -0.10 -11.01
N THR A 105 0.50 -0.26 -12.02
CA THR A 105 0.81 -1.55 -12.63
C THR A 105 2.25 -1.98 -12.39
N SER A 106 3.08 -1.08 -11.88
CA SER A 106 4.46 -1.38 -11.54
C SER A 106 5.00 -0.56 -10.36
N ARG A 107 5.95 -1.15 -9.63
CA ARG A 107 6.72 -0.48 -8.57
C ARG A 107 8.20 -0.67 -8.76
N GLY A 108 8.95 0.32 -8.28
CA GLY A 108 10.38 0.44 -8.51
C GLY A 108 10.68 1.21 -9.80
N CYS A 109 11.96 1.46 -10.04
CA CYS A 109 12.43 2.10 -11.26
C CYS A 109 13.81 1.50 -11.60
N PRO A 110 14.07 1.11 -12.86
CA PRO A 110 15.37 0.53 -13.21
C PRO A 110 16.50 1.58 -13.22
N TYR A 111 16.14 2.87 -13.22
CA TYR A 111 17.07 3.98 -13.29
C TYR A 111 17.63 4.39 -11.93
N ARG A 112 18.86 4.92 -11.96
CA ARG A 112 19.62 5.35 -10.77
C ARG A 112 19.88 6.86 -10.79
N CYS A 113 18.86 7.63 -11.12
CA CYS A 113 18.98 9.08 -11.21
C CYS A 113 19.39 9.65 -9.85
N SER A 114 20.52 10.36 -9.81
CA SER A 114 21.13 10.90 -8.58
C SER A 114 20.20 11.88 -7.83
N TYR A 115 19.27 12.50 -8.55
CA TYR A 115 18.31 13.46 -8.03
C TYR A 115 16.98 12.83 -7.61
N CYS A 116 16.76 11.53 -7.86
CA CYS A 116 15.46 10.90 -7.70
C CYS A 116 15.38 10.08 -6.41
N LEU A 117 14.48 10.46 -5.49
CA LEU A 117 14.19 9.71 -4.26
C LEU A 117 13.76 8.26 -4.55
N SER A 118 13.14 8.05 -5.71
CA SER A 118 12.70 6.75 -6.19
C SER A 118 13.84 5.77 -6.50
N SER A 119 15.07 6.24 -6.71
CA SER A 119 16.22 5.40 -7.08
C SER A 119 16.72 4.47 -5.95
N ILE A 120 16.13 4.56 -4.76
CA ILE A 120 16.45 3.72 -3.60
C ILE A 120 16.03 2.27 -3.84
N ASP A 121 14.83 2.04 -4.39
CA ASP A 121 14.33 0.71 -4.72
C ASP A 121 14.65 0.35 -6.18
N LYS A 122 15.46 -0.70 -6.35
CA LYS A 122 16.11 -1.09 -7.60
C LYS A 122 15.37 -2.21 -8.34
N LYS A 123 14.41 -2.87 -7.69
CA LYS A 123 13.73 -4.02 -8.28
C LYS A 123 12.40 -3.59 -8.85
N VAL A 124 12.32 -3.54 -10.18
CA VAL A 124 11.04 -3.37 -10.87
C VAL A 124 10.19 -4.63 -10.65
N ARG A 125 8.97 -4.43 -10.17
CA ARG A 125 7.94 -5.46 -10.06
C ARG A 125 6.76 -5.01 -10.87
N LEU A 126 6.18 -5.94 -11.63
CA LEU A 126 5.00 -5.70 -12.46
C LEU A 126 3.82 -6.46 -11.85
N ARG A 127 2.65 -5.84 -11.83
CA ARG A 127 1.39 -6.52 -11.52
C ARG A 127 1.07 -7.49 -12.66
N ASP A 128 0.48 -8.64 -12.33
CA ASP A 128 0.10 -9.60 -13.36
C ASP A 128 -0.79 -8.96 -14.44
N ILE A 129 -0.44 -9.16 -15.72
CA ILE A 129 -1.11 -8.49 -16.84
C ILE A 129 -2.58 -8.89 -16.97
N SER A 130 -2.96 -10.10 -16.57
CA SER A 130 -4.37 -10.54 -16.61
C SER A 130 -5.21 -9.83 -15.55
N VAL A 131 -4.61 -9.54 -14.39
CA VAL A 131 -5.22 -8.71 -13.35
C VAL A 131 -5.39 -7.29 -13.85
N VAL A 132 -4.33 -6.73 -14.45
CA VAL A 132 -4.36 -5.37 -15.00
C VAL A 132 -5.47 -5.20 -16.04
N LYS A 133 -5.57 -6.12 -17.00
CA LYS A 133 -6.61 -6.05 -18.04
C LYS A 133 -8.03 -6.11 -17.46
N ARG A 134 -8.26 -6.95 -16.45
CA ARG A 134 -9.56 -7.03 -15.76
C ARG A 134 -9.91 -5.71 -15.05
N GLU A 135 -8.93 -5.08 -14.39
CA GLU A 135 -9.12 -3.82 -13.68
C GLU A 135 -9.34 -2.64 -14.66
N LEU A 136 -8.64 -2.64 -15.79
CA LEU A 136 -8.90 -1.70 -16.89
C LEU A 136 -10.30 -1.86 -17.46
N GLN A 137 -10.76 -3.10 -17.65
CA GLN A 137 -12.12 -3.36 -18.10
C GLN A 137 -13.16 -2.76 -17.15
N PHE A 138 -12.94 -2.89 -15.85
CA PHE A 138 -13.82 -2.28 -14.85
C PHE A 138 -13.90 -0.75 -15.03
N PHE A 139 -12.76 -0.06 -15.21
CA PHE A 139 -12.77 1.39 -15.41
C PHE A 139 -13.51 1.80 -16.69
N LEU A 140 -13.36 1.01 -17.77
CA LEU A 140 -14.07 1.23 -19.02
C LEU A 140 -15.58 1.03 -18.86
N ASP A 141 -16.00 -0.03 -18.19
CA ASP A 141 -17.42 -0.35 -17.94
C ASP A 141 -18.08 0.72 -17.07
N GLN A 142 -17.36 1.25 -16.08
CA GLN A 142 -17.82 2.34 -15.22
C GLN A 142 -17.72 3.73 -15.85
N ASN A 143 -17.25 3.84 -17.10
CA ASN A 143 -17.09 5.11 -17.81
C ASN A 143 -16.27 6.14 -17.01
N VAL A 144 -15.24 5.67 -16.30
CA VAL A 144 -14.35 6.53 -15.49
C VAL A 144 -13.77 7.60 -16.40
N LYS A 145 -13.84 8.87 -16.00
CA LYS A 145 -13.39 9.97 -16.87
C LYS A 145 -11.88 10.01 -17.05
N GLN A 146 -11.12 9.76 -15.98
CA GLN A 146 -9.67 9.80 -16.03
C GLN A 146 -9.04 8.80 -15.07
N VAL A 147 -8.18 7.95 -15.60
CA VAL A 147 -7.32 7.03 -14.86
C VAL A 147 -5.87 7.45 -15.09
N LYS A 148 -5.20 7.94 -14.06
CA LYS A 148 -3.78 8.31 -14.08
C LYS A 148 -2.94 7.15 -13.55
N PHE A 149 -2.08 6.62 -14.39
CA PHE A 149 -1.06 5.67 -13.98
C PHE A 149 0.01 6.38 -13.17
N ILE A 150 0.35 5.82 -12.00
CA ILE A 150 1.35 6.37 -11.07
C ILE A 150 2.68 5.61 -11.13
N ASP A 151 2.84 4.75 -12.13
CA ASP A 151 4.08 4.06 -12.45
C ASP A 151 5.19 5.08 -12.74
N ARG A 152 6.32 5.00 -12.01
CA ARG A 152 7.43 5.96 -12.12
C ARG A 152 8.00 6.09 -13.53
N THR A 153 8.01 4.99 -14.26
CA THR A 153 8.31 4.95 -15.69
C THR A 153 7.48 3.85 -16.30
N PHE A 154 6.28 4.19 -16.77
CA PHE A 154 5.30 3.22 -17.25
C PHE A 154 5.87 2.29 -18.34
N ASN A 155 6.60 2.85 -19.31
CA ASN A 155 7.17 2.11 -20.43
C ASN A 155 8.52 1.42 -20.13
N CYS A 156 8.92 1.28 -18.86
CA CYS A 156 10.19 0.65 -18.51
C CYS A 156 10.28 -0.83 -18.89
N ASP A 157 9.15 -1.54 -18.89
CA ASP A 157 9.01 -2.85 -19.52
C ASP A 157 8.16 -2.71 -20.79
N HIS A 158 8.83 -2.83 -21.94
CA HIS A 158 8.19 -2.62 -23.24
C HIS A 158 7.04 -3.60 -23.48
N LYS A 159 7.19 -4.87 -23.12
CA LYS A 159 6.15 -5.88 -23.36
C LYS A 159 4.91 -5.57 -22.52
N HIS A 160 5.09 -5.23 -21.25
CA HIS A 160 4.00 -4.90 -20.34
C HIS A 160 3.24 -3.65 -20.79
N ALA A 161 3.97 -2.58 -21.13
CA ALA A 161 3.38 -1.33 -21.61
C ALA A 161 2.59 -1.53 -22.92
N MET A 162 3.14 -2.28 -23.88
CA MET A 162 2.44 -2.57 -25.14
C MET A 162 1.19 -3.43 -24.94
N GLU A 163 1.22 -4.39 -24.02
CA GLU A 163 0.02 -5.18 -23.69
C GLU A 163 -1.10 -4.32 -23.11
N ILE A 164 -0.77 -3.32 -22.30
CA ILE A 164 -1.74 -2.37 -21.72
C ILE A 164 -2.26 -1.41 -22.79
N TRP A 165 -1.38 -0.76 -23.56
CA TRP A 165 -1.79 0.16 -24.62
C TRP A 165 -2.64 -0.51 -25.68
N ARG A 166 -2.27 -1.72 -26.12
CA ARG A 166 -3.09 -2.50 -27.06
C ARG A 166 -4.47 -2.80 -26.48
N TYR A 167 -4.54 -3.21 -25.22
CA TYR A 167 -5.82 -3.50 -24.57
C TYR A 167 -6.72 -2.26 -24.55
N ILE A 168 -6.17 -1.10 -24.15
CA ILE A 168 -6.90 0.17 -24.11
C ILE A 168 -7.37 0.60 -25.51
N TYR A 169 -6.51 0.47 -26.52
CA TYR A 169 -6.85 0.81 -27.90
C TYR A 169 -7.98 -0.08 -28.46
N GLU A 170 -7.92 -1.39 -28.20
CA GLU A 170 -8.93 -2.35 -28.66
C GLU A 170 -10.29 -2.20 -27.95
N HIS A 171 -10.31 -1.63 -26.74
CA HIS A 171 -11.49 -1.49 -25.89
C HIS A 171 -11.87 -0.03 -25.61
N ASP A 172 -11.41 0.91 -26.44
CA ASP A 172 -11.74 2.33 -26.27
C ASP A 172 -13.26 2.53 -26.26
N ASN A 173 -13.76 3.13 -25.18
CA ASN A 173 -15.18 3.45 -25.01
C ASN A 173 -15.49 4.90 -25.42
N GLY A 174 -14.48 5.69 -25.85
CA GLY A 174 -14.61 7.09 -26.22
C GLY A 174 -14.86 8.03 -25.03
N VAL A 175 -14.77 7.53 -23.79
CA VAL A 175 -15.08 8.27 -22.56
C VAL A 175 -13.89 8.31 -21.61
N THR A 176 -13.22 7.18 -21.41
CA THR A 176 -12.18 7.02 -20.40
C THR A 176 -10.83 7.46 -20.91
N ASN A 177 -10.27 8.51 -20.30
CA ASN A 177 -8.92 8.96 -20.58
C ASN A 177 -7.90 8.24 -19.68
N PHE A 178 -6.84 7.72 -20.29
CA PHE A 178 -5.70 7.15 -19.57
C PHE A 178 -4.48 8.06 -19.69
N HIS A 179 -3.86 8.40 -18.55
CA HIS A 179 -2.68 9.26 -18.46
C HIS A 179 -1.47 8.46 -17.94
N PHE A 180 -0.34 8.56 -18.64
CA PHE A 180 0.90 7.84 -18.35
C PHE A 180 2.08 8.79 -18.22
N GLU A 181 3.05 8.44 -17.38
CA GLU A 181 4.37 9.06 -17.34
C GLU A 181 5.39 8.08 -17.93
N ILE A 182 6.05 8.47 -19.03
CA ILE A 182 6.94 7.61 -19.83
C ILE A 182 8.34 8.21 -19.95
N SER A 183 9.32 7.36 -20.26
CA SER A 183 10.66 7.79 -20.67
C SER A 183 10.77 7.76 -22.19
N ALA A 184 11.11 8.90 -22.78
CA ALA A 184 11.10 9.09 -24.24
C ALA A 184 12.26 8.36 -24.95
N ASP A 185 13.38 8.14 -24.27
CA ASP A 185 14.59 7.51 -24.81
C ASP A 185 14.44 6.01 -25.12
N ILE A 186 13.49 5.34 -24.46
CA ILE A 186 13.20 3.91 -24.66
C ILE A 186 11.94 3.66 -25.51
N LEU A 187 11.34 4.73 -26.04
CA LEU A 187 10.19 4.62 -26.93
C LEU A 187 10.64 4.04 -28.29
N ARG A 188 9.79 3.21 -28.89
CA ARG A 188 10.03 2.56 -30.19
C ARG A 188 9.00 3.08 -31.20
N GLU A 189 9.22 2.78 -32.48
CA GLU A 189 8.32 3.22 -33.57
C GLU A 189 6.96 2.52 -33.56
N GLU A 190 6.90 1.28 -33.07
CA GLU A 190 5.67 0.49 -32.86
C GLU A 190 4.76 1.13 -31.82
#